data_AF-A0A5J4PX96-F1
#
_entry.id   AF-A0A5J4PX96-F1
#
_cell.length_a   1.000
_cell.length_b   1.000
_cell.length_c   1.000
_cell.angle_alpha   90.00
_cell.angle_beta   90.00
_cell.angle_gamma   90.00
#
_symmetry.space_group_name_H-M   'P 1'
#
loop_
_entity.id
_entity.type
_entity.pdbx_description
1 polymer ?
#
loop_
_entity_poly.entity_id
_entity_poly.type
_entity_poly.pdbx_seq_one_letter_code
_entity_poly.pdbx_strand_id
1 'polypeptide(L)'
;EQQTVKYEALSARKEFWETGVQNQSDISFNFGSENSTSYVAAQYFSATGTTPGDKYNKVSLRLNNTQKLLPGLNLTYNASYVENNYDTTTATGTLYDQLLNIPANVPVTSYKDWQTDKWSNPEGWFNPWYRNPYWTAANYRNDTKNTYLIGKAELKWNITSWLYVLSRSSLSNRYYQSKQHTQKLTLSDYALKEQGKTNITGFVYDRQFNTYRFNQDFNAGVSKKIEDFSLDLTVGFSYVNKSEQSTRVEATGLVIPGLFNIDNRSGNASPDAYIRHSRNYGVWGDFVTGYKNYLFLHLTGRNDYTSLLIEENRSYFYPSADVSFIVTDAIGALKENSVLDYLKIRAAVSETGNVNIDPYSLYPTYGSTTGYSNGTYFILNCCQDSLNTIHIFVSKKR
;
A
#
# COMPACT_ATOMS: atom_id res chain seq x y z
N GLU A 1 -8.09 35.53 -37.28
CA GLU A 1 -6.79 35.94 -36.70
C GLU A 1 -5.83 34.78 -36.75
N GLN A 2 -4.52 35.02 -36.76
CA GLN A 2 -3.50 33.98 -36.77
C GLN A 2 -2.46 34.30 -35.69
N GLN A 3 -2.14 33.32 -34.84
CA GLN A 3 -1.06 33.44 -33.86
C GLN A 3 0.25 33.00 -34.52
N THR A 4 1.33 33.73 -34.26
CA THR A 4 2.67 33.38 -34.73
C THR A 4 3.63 33.34 -33.55
N VAL A 5 4.60 32.44 -33.63
CA VAL A 5 5.68 32.30 -32.63
C VAL A 5 7.00 32.23 -33.38
N LYS A 6 8.07 32.72 -32.74
CA LYS A 6 9.42 32.63 -33.31
C LYS A 6 9.83 31.16 -33.41
N TYR A 7 10.43 30.76 -34.53
CA TYR A 7 10.96 29.41 -34.70
C TYR A 7 12.30 29.26 -33.97
N GLU A 8 12.23 28.93 -32.69
CA GLU A 8 13.40 28.64 -31.84
C GLU A 8 13.05 27.58 -30.81
N ALA A 9 14.02 26.78 -30.37
CA ALA A 9 13.75 25.76 -29.36
C ALA A 9 13.55 26.41 -27.98
N LEU A 10 12.43 26.09 -27.31
CA LEU A 10 12.09 26.57 -25.98
C LEU A 10 12.15 25.43 -24.96
N SER A 11 12.45 25.78 -23.70
CA SER A 11 12.34 24.89 -22.53
C SER A 11 10.90 24.73 -22.02
N ALA A 12 9.92 25.37 -22.66
CA ALA A 12 8.52 25.45 -22.20
C ALA A 12 7.87 24.08 -21.91
N ARG A 13 8.24 23.03 -22.64
CA ARG A 13 7.74 21.65 -22.38
C ARG A 13 8.24 21.08 -21.05
N LYS A 14 9.46 21.43 -20.65
CA LYS A 14 10.03 21.06 -19.34
C LYS A 14 9.42 21.93 -18.24
N GLU A 15 9.21 23.21 -18.51
CA GLU A 15 8.63 24.20 -17.57
C GLU A 15 7.13 24.00 -17.32
N PHE A 16 6.44 23.21 -18.15
CA PHE A 16 5.09 22.75 -17.84
C PHE A 16 5.03 21.98 -16.50
N TRP A 17 6.07 21.19 -16.21
CA TRP A 17 6.14 20.41 -14.98
C TRP A 17 6.54 21.32 -13.80
N GLU A 18 5.86 21.14 -12.68
CA GLU A 18 6.10 21.88 -11.45
C GLU A 18 7.18 21.19 -10.60
N THR A 19 7.96 21.98 -9.87
CA THR A 19 8.84 21.45 -8.83
C THR A 19 7.96 21.01 -7.65
N GLY A 20 7.92 19.70 -7.37
CA GLY A 20 7.21 19.18 -6.21
C GLY A 20 7.84 19.69 -4.91
N VAL A 21 7.03 20.27 -4.03
CA VAL A 21 7.45 20.76 -2.72
C VAL A 21 6.76 19.93 -1.65
N GLN A 22 7.52 19.48 -0.66
CA GLN A 22 6.99 18.68 0.46
C GLN A 22 7.26 19.42 1.77
N ASN A 23 6.23 19.51 2.62
CA ASN A 23 6.32 20.08 3.95
C ASN A 23 5.79 19.06 4.96
N GLN A 24 6.55 18.85 6.02
CA GLN A 24 6.18 17.93 7.10
C GLN A 24 6.35 18.63 8.44
N SER A 25 5.30 18.58 9.25
CA SER A 25 5.30 19.10 10.62
C SER A 25 4.88 17.99 11.57
N ASP A 26 5.76 17.68 12.52
CA ASP A 26 5.55 16.65 13.52
C ASP A 26 5.55 17.26 14.92
N ILE A 27 4.60 16.83 15.75
CA ILE A 27 4.61 17.09 17.18
C ILE A 27 4.45 15.78 17.92
N SER A 28 5.25 15.58 18.97
CA SER A 28 5.14 14.39 19.79
C SER A 28 5.42 14.67 21.25
N PHE A 29 4.76 13.89 22.10
CA PHE A 29 4.86 13.97 23.55
C PHE A 29 5.16 12.58 24.10
N ASN A 30 6.16 12.52 24.96
CA ASN A 30 6.48 11.34 25.76
C ASN A 30 6.08 11.63 27.21
N PHE A 31 5.26 10.77 27.79
CA PHE A 31 4.88 10.82 29.19
C PHE A 31 5.39 9.55 29.87
N GLY A 32 5.96 9.70 31.06
CA GLY A 32 6.49 8.57 31.82
C GLY A 32 6.21 8.70 33.30
N SER A 33 5.81 7.60 33.92
CA SER A 33 5.82 7.38 35.36
C SER A 33 6.46 6.02 35.65
N GLU A 34 6.59 5.64 36.92
CA GLU A 34 7.12 4.33 37.31
C GLU A 34 6.35 3.15 36.68
N ASN A 35 5.04 3.34 36.48
CA ASN A 35 4.11 2.29 36.06
C ASN A 35 3.53 2.49 34.65
N SER A 36 3.84 3.57 33.95
CA SER A 36 3.28 3.84 32.63
C SER A 36 4.22 4.65 31.76
N THR A 37 4.35 4.27 30.49
CA THR A 37 5.05 5.04 29.47
C THR A 37 4.12 5.24 28.28
N SER A 38 3.84 6.49 27.93
CA SER A 38 2.95 6.87 26.84
C SER A 38 3.69 7.71 25.81
N TYR A 39 3.40 7.49 24.54
CA TYR A 39 3.82 8.32 23.42
C TYR A 39 2.60 8.72 22.61
N VAL A 40 2.41 10.02 22.41
CA VAL A 40 1.39 10.57 21.52
C VAL A 40 2.09 11.40 20.46
N ALA A 41 1.73 11.21 19.19
CA ALA A 41 2.24 12.01 18.10
C ALA A 41 1.16 12.37 17.08
N ALA A 42 1.31 13.55 16.50
CA ALA A 42 0.56 14.01 15.36
C ALA A 42 1.52 14.51 14.29
N GLN A 43 1.22 14.19 13.04
CA GLN A 43 1.95 14.64 11.86
C GLN A 43 0.96 15.19 10.85
N TYR A 44 1.30 16.35 10.29
CA TYR A 44 0.70 16.86 9.07
C TYR A 44 1.77 16.89 7.98
N PHE A 45 1.45 16.32 6.83
CA PHE A 45 2.31 16.31 5.66
C PHE A 45 1.52 16.87 4.47
N SER A 46 2.15 17.74 3.69
CA SER A 46 1.60 18.23 2.42
C SER A 46 2.66 18.16 1.33
N ALA A 47 2.22 17.83 0.12
CA ALA A 47 3.06 17.82 -1.06
C ALA A 47 2.32 18.34 -2.29
N THR A 48 3.04 19.05 -3.15
CA THR A 48 2.64 19.30 -4.53
C THR A 48 3.29 18.27 -5.46
N GLY A 49 2.56 17.83 -6.47
CA GLY A 49 3.08 16.93 -7.50
C GLY A 49 3.89 17.67 -8.57
N THR A 50 4.39 16.91 -9.53
CA THR A 50 5.08 17.50 -10.70
C THR A 50 4.13 17.88 -11.82
N THR A 51 2.93 17.29 -11.89
CA THR A 51 1.89 17.76 -12.81
C THR A 51 1.17 18.97 -12.21
N PRO A 52 0.91 20.03 -12.99
CA PRO A 52 0.16 21.19 -12.51
C PRO A 52 -1.15 20.83 -11.82
N GLY A 53 -1.33 21.33 -10.60
CA GLY A 53 -2.54 21.13 -9.80
C GLY A 53 -2.58 19.83 -8.99
N ASP A 54 -1.61 18.92 -9.13
CA ASP A 54 -1.53 17.71 -8.31
C ASP A 54 -1.14 18.04 -6.86
N LYS A 55 -1.91 17.51 -5.92
CA LYS A 55 -1.76 17.76 -4.48
C LYS A 55 -1.94 16.48 -3.69
N TYR A 56 -1.21 16.39 -2.59
CA TYR A 56 -1.32 15.32 -1.61
C TYR A 56 -1.21 15.91 -0.20
N ASN A 57 -2.11 15.51 0.70
CA ASN A 57 -1.97 15.80 2.11
C ASN A 57 -2.22 14.54 2.94
N LYS A 58 -1.58 14.47 4.09
CA LYS A 58 -1.68 13.36 5.01
C LYS A 58 -1.72 13.86 6.45
N VAL A 59 -2.68 13.34 7.20
CA VAL A 59 -2.75 13.48 8.65
C VAL A 59 -2.45 12.12 9.25
N SER A 60 -1.55 12.08 10.22
CA SER A 60 -1.23 10.86 10.97
C SER A 60 -1.29 11.14 12.46
N LEU A 61 -2.07 10.36 13.19
CA LEU A 61 -2.15 10.36 14.65
C LEU A 61 -1.66 9.01 15.17
N ARG A 62 -0.87 9.02 16.24
CA ARG A 62 -0.33 7.83 16.87
C ARG A 62 -0.39 7.93 18.38
N LEU A 63 -0.82 6.84 19.00
CA LEU A 63 -0.76 6.61 20.43
C LEU A 63 -0.06 5.27 20.66
N ASN A 64 0.94 5.25 21.53
CA ASN A 64 1.48 4.01 22.10
C ASN A 64 1.49 4.16 23.62
N ASN A 65 1.13 3.11 24.35
CA ASN A 65 1.27 3.08 25.78
C ASN A 65 1.72 1.68 26.24
N THR A 66 2.56 1.64 27.26
CA THR A 66 2.85 0.44 28.04
C THR A 66 2.63 0.74 29.50
N GLN A 67 1.78 -0.05 30.14
CA GLN A 67 1.41 0.08 31.55
C GLN A 67 1.76 -1.20 32.30
N LYS A 68 2.43 -1.05 33.45
CA LYS A 68 2.58 -2.10 34.45
C LYS A 68 1.27 -2.18 35.23
N LEU A 69 0.51 -3.26 35.05
CA LEU A 69 -0.75 -3.47 35.76
C LEU A 69 -0.50 -4.06 37.16
N LEU A 70 0.39 -5.05 37.22
CA LEU A 70 0.81 -5.77 38.43
C LEU A 70 2.29 -6.16 38.27
N PRO A 71 2.99 -6.60 39.34
CA PRO A 71 4.33 -7.17 39.21
C PRO A 71 4.36 -8.30 38.16
N GLY A 72 5.19 -8.13 37.14
CA GLY A 72 5.31 -9.07 36.01
C GLY A 72 4.24 -8.95 34.93
N LEU A 73 3.11 -8.26 35.16
CA LEU A 73 2.00 -8.12 34.21
C LEU A 73 2.00 -6.74 33.54
N ASN A 74 2.18 -6.72 32.22
CA ASN A 74 2.21 -5.50 31.41
C ASN A 74 1.10 -5.53 30.36
N LEU A 75 0.43 -4.38 30.20
CA LEU A 75 -0.47 -4.11 29.10
C LEU A 75 0.19 -3.10 28.16
N THR A 76 0.37 -3.48 26.90
CA THR A 76 0.86 -2.59 25.84
C THR A 76 -0.23 -2.43 24.80
N TYR A 77 -0.64 -1.19 24.52
CA TYR A 77 -1.57 -0.90 23.44
C TYR A 77 -1.07 0.21 22.54
N ASN A 78 -1.48 0.16 21.27
CA ASN A 78 -1.24 1.24 20.33
C ASN A 78 -2.45 1.45 19.44
N ALA A 79 -2.63 2.69 19.01
CA ALA A 79 -3.61 3.10 18.02
C ALA A 79 -2.93 4.04 17.02
N SER A 80 -3.24 3.88 15.75
CA SER A 80 -2.78 4.76 14.68
C SER A 80 -3.91 5.03 13.71
N TYR A 81 -4.08 6.31 13.38
CA TYR A 81 -4.97 6.79 12.34
C TYR A 81 -4.13 7.50 11.30
N VAL A 82 -4.27 7.12 10.03
CA VAL A 82 -3.61 7.81 8.92
C VAL A 82 -4.64 8.07 7.85
N GLU A 83 -4.85 9.32 7.49
CA GLU A 83 -5.69 9.72 6.36
C GLU A 83 -4.82 10.32 5.28
N ASN A 84 -4.93 9.78 4.07
CA ASN A 84 -4.23 10.26 2.88
C ASN A 84 -5.28 10.84 1.93
N ASN A 85 -5.13 12.09 1.55
CA ASN A 85 -6.00 12.76 0.59
C ASN A 85 -5.17 13.15 -0.64
N TYR A 86 -5.56 12.66 -1.81
CA TYR A 86 -4.93 12.95 -3.09
C TYR A 86 -5.94 13.68 -3.96
N ASP A 87 -5.49 14.71 -4.65
CA ASP A 87 -6.18 15.33 -5.78
C ASP A 87 -5.14 15.33 -6.90
N THR A 88 -5.27 14.39 -7.83
CA THR A 88 -4.23 14.12 -8.85
C THR A 88 -4.86 13.91 -10.22
N THR A 89 -4.14 14.26 -11.28
CA THR A 89 -4.62 13.96 -12.62
C THR A 89 -4.50 12.47 -12.93
N THR A 90 -5.48 11.92 -13.64
CA THR A 90 -5.39 10.54 -14.18
C THR A 90 -4.61 10.49 -15.50
N ALA A 91 -4.15 11.63 -16.01
CA ALA A 91 -3.61 11.77 -17.35
C ALA A 91 -2.12 12.13 -17.39
N THR A 92 -1.34 12.01 -16.29
CA THR A 92 0.09 12.38 -16.28
C THR A 92 0.90 11.67 -17.37
N GLY A 93 0.68 10.37 -17.58
CA GLY A 93 1.35 9.61 -18.65
C GLY A 93 0.98 10.15 -20.04
N THR A 94 -0.31 10.32 -20.31
CA THR A 94 -0.83 10.91 -21.54
C THR A 94 -0.29 12.33 -21.79
N LEU A 95 -0.20 13.15 -20.74
CA LEU A 95 0.36 14.50 -20.80
C LEU A 95 1.84 14.47 -21.19
N TYR A 96 2.62 13.55 -20.62
CA TYR A 96 4.03 13.37 -20.97
C TYR A 96 4.21 13.05 -22.45
N ASP A 97 3.45 12.07 -22.95
CA ASP A 97 3.51 11.68 -24.37
C ASP A 97 3.07 12.82 -25.29
N GLN A 98 2.01 13.55 -24.94
CA GLN A 98 1.51 14.68 -25.73
C GLN A 98 2.51 15.85 -25.75
N LEU A 99 3.13 16.17 -24.61
CA LEU A 99 4.14 17.23 -24.53
C LEU A 99 5.37 16.90 -25.39
N LEU A 100 5.81 15.64 -25.44
CA LEU A 100 6.91 15.23 -26.32
C LEU A 100 6.61 15.49 -27.81
N ASN A 101 5.34 15.34 -28.21
CA ASN A 101 4.87 15.56 -29.57
C ASN A 101 4.60 17.04 -29.91
N ILE A 102 4.61 17.95 -28.93
CA ILE A 102 4.50 19.39 -29.20
C ILE A 102 5.82 19.91 -29.81
N PRO A 103 5.77 20.66 -30.94
CA PRO A 103 6.97 21.27 -31.53
C PRO A 103 7.75 22.13 -30.52
N ALA A 104 9.08 22.06 -30.55
CA ALA A 104 9.94 22.69 -29.55
C ALA A 104 9.81 24.22 -29.49
N ASN A 105 9.29 24.86 -30.54
CA ASN A 105 9.07 26.30 -30.64
C ASN A 105 7.72 26.80 -30.11
N VAL A 106 6.87 25.90 -29.61
CA VAL A 106 5.58 26.29 -29.01
C VAL A 106 5.81 26.64 -27.53
N PRO A 107 5.45 27.86 -27.08
CA PRO A 107 5.57 28.28 -25.69
C PRO A 107 4.42 27.70 -24.86
N VAL A 108 4.42 26.39 -24.59
CA VAL A 108 3.32 25.70 -23.90
C VAL A 108 2.84 26.42 -22.62
N THR A 109 3.78 26.99 -21.85
CA THR A 109 3.50 27.72 -20.61
C THR A 109 2.65 28.98 -20.78
N SER A 110 2.63 29.60 -21.98
CA SER A 110 1.76 30.75 -22.24
C SER A 110 0.29 30.37 -22.35
N TYR A 111 -0.01 29.08 -22.51
CA TYR A 111 -1.37 28.58 -22.71
C TYR A 111 -2.03 28.08 -21.42
N LYS A 112 -1.57 28.54 -20.25
CA LYS A 112 -2.12 28.14 -18.96
C LYS A 112 -3.58 28.56 -18.77
N ASP A 113 -3.97 29.72 -19.32
CA ASP A 113 -5.31 30.30 -19.19
C ASP A 113 -6.28 29.76 -20.26
N TRP A 114 -6.52 28.45 -20.25
CA TRP A 114 -7.44 27.81 -21.19
C TRP A 114 -8.92 28.19 -20.99
N GLN A 115 -9.26 28.83 -19.87
CA GLN A 115 -10.62 29.20 -19.55
C GLN A 115 -11.05 30.47 -20.28
N THR A 116 -10.15 31.45 -20.44
CA THR A 116 -10.49 32.74 -21.03
C THR A 116 -9.73 33.05 -22.31
N ASP A 117 -8.50 32.55 -22.48
CA ASP A 117 -7.75 32.76 -23.72
C ASP A 117 -8.25 31.82 -24.83
N LYS A 118 -8.62 32.43 -25.96
CA LYS A 118 -9.18 31.71 -27.12
C LYS A 118 -8.22 30.70 -27.72
N TRP A 119 -6.90 30.95 -27.67
CA TRP A 119 -5.88 30.05 -28.23
C TRP A 119 -5.53 28.90 -27.30
N SER A 120 -5.70 29.11 -26.00
CA SER A 120 -5.50 28.12 -24.94
C SER A 120 -6.71 27.20 -24.78
N ASN A 121 -7.91 27.70 -25.09
CA ASN A 121 -9.14 26.93 -25.04
C ASN A 121 -9.07 25.73 -26.00
N PRO A 122 -9.63 24.54 -25.65
CA PRO A 122 -9.64 23.38 -26.53
C PRO A 122 -10.17 23.63 -27.95
N GLU A 123 -11.06 24.61 -28.14
CA GLU A 123 -11.55 24.99 -29.47
C GLU A 123 -10.48 25.68 -30.32
N GLY A 124 -9.70 26.60 -29.76
CA GLY A 124 -8.67 27.36 -30.48
C GLY A 124 -7.26 26.81 -30.33
N TRP A 125 -7.08 25.73 -29.57
CA TRP A 125 -5.80 25.02 -29.47
C TRP A 125 -5.35 24.55 -30.86
N PHE A 126 -4.08 24.85 -31.18
CA PHE A 126 -3.52 24.67 -32.53
C PHE A 126 -3.39 23.20 -32.97
N ASN A 127 -3.38 22.27 -32.01
CA ASN A 127 -3.26 20.84 -32.32
C ASN A 127 -4.64 20.18 -32.29
N PRO A 128 -5.06 19.51 -33.38
CA PRO A 128 -6.37 18.88 -33.42
C PRO A 128 -6.44 17.50 -32.75
N TRP A 129 -5.30 16.84 -32.51
CA TRP A 129 -5.23 15.46 -32.02
C TRP A 129 -5.11 15.34 -30.50
N TYR A 130 -4.49 16.34 -29.87
CA TYR A 130 -4.35 16.40 -28.42
C TYR A 130 -4.65 17.81 -27.91
N ARG A 131 -5.20 17.86 -26.70
CA ARG A 131 -5.68 19.12 -26.08
C ARG A 131 -4.53 19.87 -25.43
N ASN A 132 -4.82 21.12 -25.08
CA ASN A 132 -3.97 21.90 -24.20
C ASN A 132 -3.64 21.09 -22.93
N PRO A 133 -2.36 20.90 -22.59
CA PRO A 133 -1.95 20.08 -21.44
C PRO A 133 -2.44 20.66 -20.10
N TYR A 134 -2.62 21.97 -19.96
CA TYR A 134 -3.22 22.57 -18.77
C TYR A 134 -4.72 22.26 -18.65
N TRP A 135 -5.43 22.17 -19.78
CA TRP A 135 -6.82 21.71 -19.79
C TRP A 135 -6.89 20.24 -19.34
N THR A 136 -6.05 19.38 -19.92
CA THR A 136 -6.02 17.95 -19.59
C THR A 136 -5.69 17.72 -18.11
N ALA A 137 -4.66 18.37 -17.57
CA ALA A 137 -4.27 18.24 -16.16
C ALA A 137 -5.38 18.67 -15.18
N ALA A 138 -6.15 19.71 -15.54
CA ALA A 138 -7.23 20.25 -14.72
C ALA A 138 -8.54 19.47 -14.83
N ASN A 139 -8.80 18.81 -15.97
CA ASN A 139 -10.12 18.23 -16.25
C ASN A 139 -10.17 16.70 -16.17
N TYR A 140 -9.04 16.01 -16.18
CA TYR A 140 -8.94 14.57 -15.88
C TYR A 140 -8.42 14.41 -14.45
N ARG A 141 -9.29 14.28 -13.46
CA ARG A 141 -8.91 14.25 -12.04
C ARG A 141 -9.35 12.96 -11.36
N ASN A 142 -8.64 12.62 -10.31
CA ASN A 142 -8.97 11.59 -9.35
C ASN A 142 -8.74 12.12 -7.94
N ASP A 143 -9.85 12.31 -7.23
CA ASP A 143 -9.86 12.61 -5.80
C ASP A 143 -9.88 11.30 -5.03
N THR A 144 -8.87 11.06 -4.21
CA THR A 144 -8.76 9.83 -3.43
C THR A 144 -8.60 10.13 -1.95
N LYS A 145 -9.42 9.49 -1.12
CA LYS A 145 -9.28 9.44 0.33
C LYS A 145 -8.95 8.02 0.76
N ASN A 146 -7.80 7.81 1.41
CA ASN A 146 -7.32 6.50 1.83
C ASN A 146 -6.94 6.53 3.31
N THR A 147 -7.84 6.00 4.13
CA THR A 147 -7.76 6.02 5.59
C THR A 147 -7.34 4.66 6.12
N TYR A 148 -6.41 4.65 7.06
CA TYR A 148 -5.95 3.48 7.79
C TYR A 148 -6.22 3.67 9.29
N LEU A 149 -6.85 2.68 9.89
CA LEU A 149 -6.99 2.57 11.35
C LEU A 149 -6.31 1.28 11.80
N ILE A 150 -5.28 1.40 12.62
CA ILE A 150 -4.50 0.26 13.13
C ILE A 150 -4.51 0.30 14.65
N GLY A 151 -4.93 -0.80 15.27
CA GLY A 151 -4.97 -0.97 16.72
C GLY A 151 -4.26 -2.25 17.15
N LYS A 152 -3.66 -2.24 18.33
CA LYS A 152 -3.10 -3.43 18.98
C LYS A 152 -3.30 -3.32 20.48
N ALA A 153 -3.59 -4.44 21.12
CA ALA A 153 -3.49 -4.63 22.56
C ALA A 153 -2.71 -5.92 22.83
N GLU A 154 -1.81 -5.86 23.80
CA GLU A 154 -0.95 -6.97 24.20
C GLU A 154 -0.91 -7.04 25.71
N LEU A 155 -1.22 -8.22 26.26
CA LEU A 155 -1.08 -8.52 27.66
C LEU A 155 0.06 -9.53 27.80
N LYS A 156 1.14 -9.15 28.48
CA LYS A 156 2.28 -10.03 28.77
C LYS A 156 2.43 -10.21 30.27
N TRP A 157 2.40 -11.45 30.74
CA TRP A 157 2.64 -11.81 32.13
C TRP A 157 3.92 -12.64 32.27
N ASN A 158 4.93 -12.07 32.91
CA ASN A 158 6.08 -12.80 33.40
C ASN A 158 5.68 -13.46 34.74
N ILE A 159 5.33 -14.74 34.67
CA ILE A 159 4.86 -15.53 35.82
C ILE A 159 6.03 -15.77 36.79
N THR A 160 7.22 -16.01 36.23
CA THR A 160 8.48 -16.09 36.96
C THR A 160 9.55 -15.30 36.20
N SER A 161 10.80 -15.28 36.70
CA SER A 161 11.93 -14.71 35.95
C SER A 161 12.27 -15.46 34.67
N TRP A 162 11.76 -16.69 34.49
CA TRP A 162 12.07 -17.58 33.38
C TRP A 162 10.86 -18.04 32.59
N LEU A 163 9.62 -17.73 33.00
CA LEU A 163 8.38 -18.15 32.34
C LEU A 163 7.49 -16.93 32.07
N TYR A 164 7.02 -16.80 30.83
CA TYR A 164 6.01 -15.82 30.48
C TYR A 164 4.89 -16.39 29.61
N VAL A 165 3.75 -15.73 29.66
CA VAL A 165 2.66 -15.87 28.69
C VAL A 165 2.32 -14.51 28.08
N LEU A 166 1.89 -14.51 26.82
CA LEU A 166 1.52 -13.31 26.09
C LEU A 166 0.28 -13.58 25.24
N SER A 167 -0.69 -12.68 25.31
CA SER A 167 -1.82 -12.61 24.39
C SER A 167 -1.79 -11.26 23.67
N ARG A 168 -1.90 -11.27 22.35
CA ARG A 168 -1.89 -10.05 21.53
C ARG A 168 -3.03 -10.09 20.54
N SER A 169 -3.83 -9.05 20.51
CA SER A 169 -4.87 -8.83 19.51
C SER A 169 -4.50 -7.59 18.70
N SER A 170 -4.70 -7.64 17.39
CA SER A 170 -4.52 -6.47 16.53
C SER A 170 -5.61 -6.38 15.48
N LEU A 171 -5.88 -5.14 15.09
CA LEU A 171 -6.82 -4.79 14.06
C LEU A 171 -6.15 -3.84 13.08
N SER A 172 -6.38 -4.04 11.79
CA SER A 172 -6.11 -3.04 10.77
C SER A 172 -7.31 -2.93 9.85
N ASN A 173 -7.74 -1.70 9.60
CA ASN A 173 -8.77 -1.37 8.64
C ASN A 173 -8.21 -0.36 7.64
N ARG A 174 -8.47 -0.58 6.36
CA ARG A 174 -8.21 0.37 5.28
C ARG A 174 -9.55 0.69 4.64
N TYR A 175 -9.93 1.96 4.68
CA TYR A 175 -11.09 2.48 3.97
C TYR A 175 -10.62 3.44 2.87
N TYR A 176 -10.95 3.11 1.64
CA TYR A 176 -10.50 3.80 0.44
C TYR A 176 -11.71 4.29 -0.36
N GLN A 177 -11.67 5.55 -0.74
CA GLN A 177 -12.65 6.19 -1.60
C GLN A 177 -11.91 6.86 -2.76
N SER A 178 -12.42 6.71 -3.96
CA SER A 178 -11.90 7.40 -5.14
C SER A 178 -13.06 7.91 -5.98
N LYS A 179 -12.98 9.17 -6.39
CA LYS A 179 -13.85 9.81 -7.37
C LYS A 179 -12.98 10.24 -8.55
N GLN A 180 -13.10 9.54 -9.67
CA GLN A 180 -12.49 9.98 -10.92
C GLN A 180 -13.51 10.75 -11.74
N HIS A 181 -13.09 11.80 -12.40
CA HIS A 181 -13.98 12.56 -13.26
C HIS A 181 -13.28 13.16 -14.47
N THR A 182 -14.05 13.30 -15.54
CA THR A 182 -13.65 14.02 -16.76
C THR A 182 -14.72 15.02 -17.14
N GLN A 183 -14.32 16.27 -17.34
CA GLN A 183 -15.23 17.33 -17.75
C GLN A 183 -15.85 17.05 -19.12
N LYS A 184 -17.16 17.29 -19.22
CA LYS A 184 -17.86 17.32 -20.52
C LYS A 184 -17.39 18.52 -21.34
N LEU A 185 -17.11 18.29 -22.60
CA LEU A 185 -16.68 19.32 -23.54
C LEU A 185 -17.53 19.22 -24.80
N THR A 186 -18.30 20.26 -25.07
CA THR A 186 -19.03 20.42 -26.32
C THR A 186 -18.33 21.52 -27.11
N LEU A 187 -17.78 21.15 -28.25
CA LEU A 187 -17.12 22.05 -29.18
C LEU A 187 -18.15 22.67 -30.13
N SER A 188 -17.86 23.88 -30.62
CA SER A 188 -18.62 24.53 -31.69
C SER A 188 -18.58 23.73 -33.00
N ASP A 189 -19.62 23.88 -33.83
CA ASP A 189 -19.69 23.26 -35.17
C ASP A 189 -18.50 23.67 -36.06
N TYR A 190 -17.95 24.87 -35.81
CA TYR A 190 -16.73 25.32 -36.49
C TYR A 190 -15.52 24.46 -36.08
N ALA A 191 -15.29 24.28 -34.78
CA ALA A 191 -14.18 23.47 -34.27
C ALA A 191 -14.30 21.99 -34.69
N LEU A 192 -15.52 21.44 -34.77
CA LEU A 192 -15.76 20.06 -35.20
C LEU A 192 -15.50 19.79 -36.69
N LYS A 193 -15.37 20.84 -37.52
CA LYS A 193 -14.94 20.69 -38.93
C LYS A 193 -13.45 20.37 -39.06
N GLU A 194 -12.66 20.66 -38.02
CA GLU A 194 -11.23 20.36 -38.00
C GLU A 194 -11.01 18.87 -37.69
N GLN A 195 -10.31 18.18 -38.59
CA GLN A 195 -10.06 16.74 -38.46
C GLN A 195 -9.27 16.45 -37.18
N GLY A 196 -9.85 15.63 -36.29
CA GLY A 196 -9.25 15.21 -35.01
C GLY A 196 -9.94 15.79 -33.78
N LYS A 197 -10.66 16.92 -33.91
CA LYS A 197 -11.40 17.52 -32.80
C LYS A 197 -12.71 16.79 -32.53
N THR A 198 -12.92 16.38 -31.28
CA THR A 198 -14.13 15.65 -30.87
C THR A 198 -14.67 16.15 -29.53
N ASN A 199 -15.99 16.06 -29.36
CA ASN A 199 -16.66 16.28 -28.07
C ASN A 199 -16.20 15.24 -27.03
N ILE A 200 -16.30 15.62 -25.75
CA ILE A 200 -16.16 14.74 -24.60
C ILE A 200 -17.51 14.63 -23.93
N THR A 201 -18.01 13.41 -23.83
CA THR A 201 -19.32 13.13 -23.22
C THR A 201 -19.33 13.38 -21.71
N GLY A 202 -18.16 13.47 -21.07
CA GLY A 202 -17.98 13.56 -19.63
C GLY A 202 -18.00 12.18 -18.98
N PHE A 203 -17.31 12.05 -17.86
CA PHE A 203 -17.15 10.78 -17.15
C PHE A 203 -17.15 11.02 -15.64
N VAL A 204 -17.71 10.07 -14.91
CA VAL A 204 -17.62 9.99 -13.44
C VAL A 204 -17.51 8.54 -13.02
N TYR A 205 -16.66 8.29 -12.03
CA TYR A 205 -16.41 7.00 -11.43
C TYR A 205 -16.31 7.18 -9.93
N ASP A 206 -17.08 6.42 -9.15
CA ASP A 206 -17.04 6.40 -7.70
C ASP A 206 -16.67 4.98 -7.25
N ARG A 207 -15.62 4.84 -6.44
CA ARG A 207 -15.23 3.58 -5.80
C ARG A 207 -15.15 3.73 -4.29
N GLN A 208 -15.67 2.73 -3.60
CA GLN A 208 -15.45 2.48 -2.19
C GLN A 208 -14.82 1.10 -2.03
N PHE A 209 -13.77 1.02 -1.22
CA PHE A 209 -13.03 -0.21 -0.96
C PHE A 209 -12.66 -0.28 0.52
N ASN A 210 -12.96 -1.41 1.15
CA ASN A 210 -12.70 -1.64 2.56
C ASN A 210 -11.92 -2.95 2.73
N THR A 211 -10.76 -2.90 3.39
CA THR A 211 -10.06 -4.10 3.87
C THR A 211 -10.06 -4.09 5.38
N TYR A 212 -10.43 -5.21 5.98
CA TYR A 212 -10.37 -5.43 7.41
C TYR A 212 -9.50 -6.65 7.69
N ARG A 213 -8.59 -6.53 8.64
CA ARG A 213 -7.75 -7.63 9.10
C ARG A 213 -7.70 -7.63 10.62
N PHE A 214 -8.01 -8.78 11.19
CA PHE A 214 -7.87 -9.06 12.62
C PHE A 214 -6.79 -10.13 12.79
N ASN A 215 -5.87 -9.91 13.72
CA ASN A 215 -4.90 -10.92 14.12
C ASN A 215 -4.99 -11.18 15.62
N GLN A 216 -4.79 -12.43 16.01
CA GLN A 216 -4.69 -12.86 17.39
C GLN A 216 -3.47 -13.76 17.53
N ASP A 217 -2.60 -13.46 18.50
CA ASP A 217 -1.44 -14.26 18.85
C ASP A 217 -1.51 -14.67 20.32
N PHE A 218 -1.13 -15.91 20.60
CA PHE A 218 -0.94 -16.43 21.95
C PHE A 218 0.41 -17.11 22.02
N ASN A 219 1.25 -16.69 22.95
CA ASN A 219 2.61 -17.22 23.12
C ASN A 219 2.83 -17.64 24.58
N ALA A 220 3.60 -18.71 24.76
CA ALA A 220 4.21 -19.06 26.03
C ALA A 220 5.71 -19.25 25.80
N GLY A 221 6.53 -18.71 26.70
CA GLY A 221 7.98 -18.79 26.55
C GLY A 221 8.71 -19.07 27.85
N VAL A 222 9.82 -19.79 27.72
CA VAL A 222 10.74 -20.14 28.79
C VAL A 222 12.14 -19.65 28.44
N SER A 223 12.77 -18.93 29.36
CA SER A 223 14.15 -18.43 29.24
C SER A 223 14.96 -18.80 30.47
N LYS A 224 15.93 -19.70 30.33
CA LYS A 224 16.79 -20.15 31.45
C LYS A 224 18.26 -20.12 31.07
N LYS A 225 19.09 -19.84 32.07
CA LYS A 225 20.53 -20.11 32.03
C LYS A 225 20.83 -21.31 32.92
N ILE A 226 21.47 -22.33 32.35
CA ILE A 226 21.88 -23.56 33.06
C ILE A 226 23.38 -23.69 32.85
N GLU A 227 24.15 -23.35 33.88
CA GLU A 227 25.62 -23.32 33.81
C GLU A 227 26.11 -22.46 32.63
N ASP A 228 26.81 -23.10 31.69
CA ASP A 228 27.35 -22.52 30.48
C ASP A 228 26.32 -22.37 29.35
N PHE A 229 25.12 -22.92 29.51
CA PHE A 229 24.07 -22.89 28.49
C PHE A 229 23.03 -21.80 28.73
N SER A 230 22.63 -21.12 27.66
CA SER A 230 21.38 -20.36 27.60
C SER A 230 20.34 -21.14 26.81
N LEU A 231 19.09 -21.10 27.26
CA LEU A 231 17.95 -21.79 26.67
C LEU A 231 16.78 -20.83 26.59
N ASP A 232 16.28 -20.60 25.39
CA ASP A 232 15.09 -19.81 25.10
C ASP A 232 14.17 -20.63 24.22
N LEU A 233 12.96 -20.91 24.71
CA LEU A 233 11.92 -21.63 23.98
C LEU A 233 10.67 -20.78 23.97
N THR A 234 10.10 -20.51 22.80
CA THR A 234 8.77 -19.93 22.65
C THR A 234 7.91 -20.83 21.80
N VAL A 235 6.69 -21.11 22.26
CA VAL A 235 5.65 -21.74 21.45
C VAL A 235 4.50 -20.76 21.28
N GLY A 236 3.85 -20.81 20.13
CA GLY A 236 2.76 -19.89 19.86
C GLY A 236 1.71 -20.39 18.89
N PHE A 237 0.57 -19.73 18.96
CA PHE A 237 -0.54 -19.84 18.04
C PHE A 237 -0.84 -18.46 17.48
N SER A 238 -1.14 -18.41 16.18
CA SER A 238 -1.53 -17.19 15.48
C SER A 238 -2.80 -17.43 14.66
N TYR A 239 -3.72 -16.49 14.67
CA TYR A 239 -4.91 -16.47 13.85
C TYR A 239 -4.97 -15.16 13.06
N VAL A 240 -5.29 -15.24 11.77
CA VAL A 240 -5.47 -14.11 10.88
C VAL A 240 -6.81 -14.25 10.16
N ASN A 241 -7.65 -13.22 10.26
CA ASN A 241 -8.89 -13.11 9.49
C ASN A 241 -8.82 -11.86 8.63
N LYS A 242 -8.98 -12.01 7.31
CA LYS A 242 -9.01 -10.90 6.36
C LYS A 242 -10.36 -10.89 5.65
N SER A 243 -11.00 -9.73 5.58
CA SER A 243 -12.14 -9.47 4.72
C SER A 243 -11.86 -8.25 3.85
N GLU A 244 -12.44 -8.26 2.66
CA GLU A 244 -12.28 -7.21 1.67
C GLU A 244 -13.60 -7.03 0.93
N GLN A 245 -14.00 -5.79 0.74
CA GLN A 245 -15.22 -5.43 0.00
C GLN A 245 -14.90 -4.25 -0.91
N SER A 246 -15.34 -4.33 -2.15
CA SER A 246 -15.25 -3.23 -3.12
C SER A 246 -16.61 -3.03 -3.76
N THR A 247 -16.98 -1.77 -3.92
CA THR A 247 -18.08 -1.33 -4.78
C THR A 247 -17.55 -0.20 -5.65
N ARG A 248 -17.80 -0.27 -6.95
CA ARG A 248 -17.56 0.84 -7.86
C ARG A 248 -18.75 1.02 -8.79
N VAL A 249 -18.96 2.26 -9.22
CA VAL A 249 -19.95 2.61 -10.22
C VAL A 249 -19.34 3.66 -11.12
N GLU A 250 -19.56 3.53 -12.42
CA GLU A 250 -19.14 4.53 -13.40
C GLU A 250 -20.28 4.91 -14.34
N ALA A 251 -20.20 6.12 -14.88
CA ALA A 251 -21.12 6.64 -15.87
C ALA A 251 -20.39 7.55 -16.86
N THR A 252 -20.84 7.50 -18.12
CA THR A 252 -20.44 8.41 -19.20
C THR A 252 -21.64 9.23 -19.66
N GLY A 253 -21.41 10.27 -20.47
CA GLY A 253 -22.51 11.04 -21.05
C GLY A 253 -23.19 11.92 -20.01
N LEU A 254 -22.41 12.76 -19.34
CA LEU A 254 -22.93 13.70 -18.35
C LEU A 254 -23.90 14.70 -19.00
N VAL A 255 -25.03 14.98 -18.34
CA VAL A 255 -26.03 15.92 -18.87
C VAL A 255 -25.57 17.34 -18.59
N ILE A 256 -25.36 17.66 -17.31
CA ILE A 256 -24.93 18.97 -16.80
C ILE A 256 -23.39 19.01 -16.71
N PRO A 257 -22.69 19.87 -17.47
CA PRO A 257 -21.23 20.06 -17.33
C PRO A 257 -20.84 20.50 -15.91
N GLY A 258 -19.72 20.01 -15.38
CA GLY A 258 -19.21 20.35 -14.04
C GLY A 258 -19.89 19.64 -12.86
N LEU A 259 -20.99 18.91 -13.08
CA LEU A 259 -21.66 18.12 -12.03
C LEU A 259 -21.22 16.64 -12.10
N PHE A 260 -20.17 16.29 -11.36
CA PHE A 260 -19.61 14.92 -11.33
C PHE A 260 -20.33 14.00 -10.34
N ASN A 261 -21.55 13.63 -10.72
CA ASN A 261 -22.41 12.74 -9.97
C ASN A 261 -22.91 11.61 -10.88
N ILE A 262 -22.94 10.38 -10.38
CA ILE A 262 -23.44 9.20 -11.10
C ILE A 262 -24.88 9.43 -11.62
N ASP A 263 -25.72 10.17 -10.90
CA ASP A 263 -27.09 10.49 -11.32
C ASP A 263 -27.18 11.50 -12.46
N ASN A 264 -26.13 12.29 -12.69
CA ASN A 264 -26.05 13.22 -13.81
C ASN A 264 -25.60 12.49 -15.08
N ARG A 265 -26.32 11.45 -15.51
CA ARG A 265 -25.99 10.64 -16.69
C ARG A 265 -27.13 10.59 -17.68
N SER A 266 -26.81 10.50 -18.97
CA SER A 266 -27.78 10.30 -20.05
C SER A 266 -28.06 8.83 -20.38
N GLY A 267 -27.19 7.91 -19.92
CA GLY A 267 -27.30 6.46 -20.14
C GLY A 267 -27.34 5.64 -18.85
N ASN A 268 -27.10 4.34 -18.98
CA ASN A 268 -27.00 3.44 -17.83
C ASN A 268 -25.65 3.61 -17.10
N ALA A 269 -25.66 3.38 -15.79
CA ALA A 269 -24.43 3.25 -15.01
C ALA A 269 -23.92 1.81 -15.07
N SER A 270 -22.62 1.63 -14.85
CA SER A 270 -21.96 0.32 -14.81
C SER A 270 -21.49 0.02 -13.38
N PRO A 271 -22.32 -0.63 -12.54
CA PRO A 271 -21.93 -1.04 -11.20
C PRO A 271 -21.11 -2.34 -11.23
N ASP A 272 -20.14 -2.43 -10.33
CA ASP A 272 -19.36 -3.63 -10.07
C ASP A 272 -19.04 -3.73 -8.56
N ALA A 273 -19.09 -4.95 -8.02
CA ALA A 273 -18.82 -5.18 -6.62
C ALA A 273 -18.28 -6.59 -6.37
N TYR A 274 -17.43 -6.72 -5.35
CA TYR A 274 -16.98 -8.01 -4.85
C TYR A 274 -16.77 -8.02 -3.35
N ILE A 275 -16.81 -9.23 -2.79
CA ILE A 275 -16.47 -9.52 -1.40
C ILE A 275 -15.49 -10.68 -1.39
N ARG A 276 -14.40 -10.55 -0.63
CA ARG A 276 -13.37 -11.58 -0.44
C ARG A 276 -13.15 -11.81 1.04
N HIS A 277 -12.88 -13.05 1.42
CA HIS A 277 -12.66 -13.41 2.81
C HIS A 277 -11.69 -14.60 2.92
N SER A 278 -10.74 -14.52 3.84
CA SER A 278 -9.78 -15.59 4.11
C SER A 278 -9.42 -15.70 5.58
N ARG A 279 -9.16 -16.92 6.04
CA ARG A 279 -8.65 -17.22 7.38
C ARG A 279 -7.37 -18.02 7.30
N ASN A 280 -6.45 -17.74 8.22
CA ASN A 280 -5.26 -18.54 8.43
C ASN A 280 -5.06 -18.79 9.92
N TYR A 281 -4.73 -20.02 10.28
CA TYR A 281 -4.26 -20.40 11.61
C TYR A 281 -2.84 -20.93 11.50
N GLY A 282 -2.02 -20.68 12.50
CA GLY A 282 -0.66 -21.22 12.53
C GLY A 282 -0.24 -21.57 13.94
N VAL A 283 0.42 -22.72 14.08
CA VAL A 283 1.08 -23.15 15.31
C VAL A 283 2.57 -23.20 15.05
N TRP A 284 3.36 -22.66 15.96
CA TRP A 284 4.80 -22.50 15.75
C TRP A 284 5.60 -22.64 17.04
N GLY A 285 6.88 -22.97 16.88
CA GLY A 285 7.87 -23.01 17.93
C GLY A 285 9.18 -22.36 17.47
N ASP A 286 9.85 -21.72 18.41
CA ASP A 286 11.14 -21.06 18.27
C ASP A 286 12.03 -21.47 19.45
N PHE A 287 13.13 -22.14 19.17
CA PHE A 287 14.06 -22.63 20.17
C PHE A 287 15.47 -22.13 19.88
N VAL A 288 16.05 -21.39 20.82
CA VAL A 288 17.42 -20.90 20.76
C VAL A 288 18.18 -21.49 21.95
N THR A 289 19.35 -22.05 21.69
CA THR A 289 20.30 -22.39 22.73
C THR A 289 21.68 -21.84 22.42
N GLY A 290 22.37 -21.37 23.45
CA GLY A 290 23.74 -20.88 23.38
C GLY A 290 24.65 -21.63 24.34
N TYR A 291 25.92 -21.81 23.99
CA TYR A 291 26.97 -22.32 24.85
C TYR A 291 28.05 -21.24 25.03
N LYS A 292 28.34 -20.88 26.28
CA LYS A 292 29.35 -19.89 26.71
C LYS A 292 29.32 -18.57 25.94
N ASN A 293 28.15 -18.20 25.43
CA ASN A 293 27.92 -17.02 24.60
C ASN A 293 28.70 -16.96 23.28
N TYR A 294 29.30 -18.06 22.80
CA TYR A 294 30.03 -18.07 21.52
C TYR A 294 29.47 -19.07 20.50
N LEU A 295 28.76 -20.12 20.90
CA LEU A 295 28.16 -21.09 19.98
C LEU A 295 26.65 -21.08 20.19
N PHE A 296 25.88 -20.92 19.12
CA PHE A 296 24.43 -20.82 19.18
C PHE A 296 23.79 -21.74 18.14
N LEU A 297 22.69 -22.37 18.52
CA LEU A 297 21.80 -23.14 17.67
C LEU A 297 20.40 -22.53 17.79
N HIS A 298 19.78 -22.26 16.64
CA HIS A 298 18.41 -21.79 16.52
C HIS A 298 17.63 -22.78 15.67
N LEU A 299 16.50 -23.24 16.18
CA LEU A 299 15.57 -24.13 15.49
C LEU A 299 14.19 -23.50 15.51
N THR A 300 13.52 -23.49 14.37
CA THR A 300 12.12 -23.09 14.28
C THR A 300 11.31 -24.08 13.47
N GLY A 301 10.02 -24.13 13.76
CA GLY A 301 9.07 -24.91 12.99
C GLY A 301 7.70 -24.27 13.08
N ARG A 302 7.01 -24.23 11.95
CA ARG A 302 5.65 -23.67 11.88
C ARG A 302 4.80 -24.51 10.94
N ASN A 303 3.57 -24.78 11.36
CA ASN A 303 2.54 -25.37 10.52
C ASN A 303 1.38 -24.38 10.38
N ASP A 304 1.05 -24.02 9.14
CA ASP A 304 -0.07 -23.14 8.81
C ASP A 304 -1.24 -23.92 8.22
N TYR A 305 -2.45 -23.44 8.47
CA TYR A 305 -3.72 -23.90 7.93
C TYR A 305 -4.45 -22.72 7.29
N THR A 306 -4.64 -22.74 5.96
CA THR A 306 -5.26 -21.62 5.23
C THR A 306 -6.61 -21.99 4.60
N SER A 307 -7.58 -21.09 4.65
CA SER A 307 -8.87 -21.29 3.97
C SER A 307 -8.78 -21.08 2.45
N LEU A 308 -7.62 -20.72 1.92
CA LEU A 308 -7.41 -20.47 0.49
C LEU A 308 -7.22 -21.76 -0.32
N LEU A 309 -6.81 -22.84 0.34
CA LEU A 309 -6.53 -24.14 -0.28
C LEU A 309 -7.67 -25.13 -0.01
N ILE A 310 -7.72 -26.19 -0.82
CA ILE A 310 -8.63 -27.33 -0.60
C ILE A 310 -8.30 -28.02 0.73
N GLU A 311 -9.29 -28.70 1.32
CA GLU A 311 -9.17 -29.30 2.65
C GLU A 311 -8.00 -30.28 2.78
N GLU A 312 -7.69 -30.99 1.71
CA GLU A 312 -6.62 -31.99 1.64
C GLU A 312 -5.23 -31.35 1.68
N ASN A 313 -5.08 -30.12 1.18
CA ASN A 313 -3.79 -29.43 1.02
C ASN A 313 -3.68 -28.12 1.81
N ARG A 314 -4.64 -27.82 2.69
CA ARG A 314 -4.64 -26.56 3.46
C ARG A 314 -3.60 -26.47 4.56
N SER A 315 -2.98 -27.59 4.93
CA SER A 315 -1.94 -27.67 5.97
C SER A 315 -0.56 -27.79 5.34
N TYR A 316 0.39 -26.97 5.77
CA TYR A 316 1.79 -27.08 5.35
C TYR A 316 2.74 -26.69 6.48
N PHE A 317 3.76 -27.53 6.69
CA PHE A 317 4.80 -27.34 7.69
C PHE A 317 6.09 -26.88 7.02
N TYR A 318 6.78 -25.92 7.64
CA TYR A 318 8.06 -25.42 7.14
C TYR A 318 9.04 -25.19 8.31
N PRO A 319 10.14 -25.94 8.36
CA PRO A 319 11.17 -25.81 9.39
C PRO A 319 12.28 -24.83 9.01
N SER A 320 13.03 -24.37 10.01
CA SER A 320 14.34 -23.74 9.77
C SER A 320 15.33 -24.05 10.89
N ALA A 321 16.62 -24.00 10.56
CA ALA A 321 17.72 -24.16 11.49
C ALA A 321 18.86 -23.21 11.15
N ASP A 322 19.44 -22.54 12.16
CA ASP A 322 20.67 -21.77 12.02
C ASP A 322 21.67 -22.06 13.14
N VAL A 323 22.95 -22.11 12.78
CA VAL A 323 24.06 -22.23 13.73
C VAL A 323 24.96 -21.01 13.58
N SER A 324 25.44 -20.51 14.71
CA SER A 324 26.21 -19.28 14.78
C SER A 324 27.38 -19.47 15.75
N PHE A 325 28.61 -19.21 15.30
CA PHE A 325 29.83 -19.39 16.08
C PHE A 325 30.68 -18.12 16.06
N ILE A 326 30.90 -17.52 17.23
CA ILE A 326 31.74 -16.35 17.46
C ILE A 326 33.16 -16.84 17.76
N VAL A 327 33.98 -16.92 16.72
CA VAL A 327 35.33 -17.51 16.75
C VAL A 327 36.24 -16.74 17.71
N THR A 328 36.14 -15.40 17.70
CA THR A 328 36.93 -14.51 18.57
C THR A 328 36.64 -14.72 20.05
N ASP A 329 35.42 -15.11 20.41
CA ASP A 329 35.01 -15.35 21.79
C ASP A 329 35.29 -16.79 22.25
N ALA A 330 35.42 -17.72 21.31
CA ALA A 330 35.67 -19.13 21.58
C ALA A 330 37.16 -19.45 21.73
N ILE A 331 38.03 -18.79 20.96
CA ILE A 331 39.47 -19.07 20.91
C ILE A 331 40.22 -18.03 21.74
N GLY A 332 40.82 -18.44 22.86
CA GLY A 332 41.52 -17.53 23.78
C GLY A 332 42.58 -16.65 23.11
N ALA A 333 43.32 -17.19 22.13
CA ALA A 333 44.34 -16.45 21.38
C ALA A 333 43.78 -15.30 20.50
N LEU A 334 42.46 -15.24 20.29
CA LEU A 334 41.81 -14.24 19.45
C LEU A 334 41.03 -13.17 20.25
N LYS A 335 40.86 -13.33 21.57
CA LYS A 335 40.03 -12.44 22.40
C LYS A 335 40.55 -11.01 22.55
N GLU A 336 41.84 -10.81 22.32
CA GLU A 336 42.53 -9.52 22.48
C GLU A 336 43.42 -9.21 21.27
N ASN A 337 43.06 -9.75 20.11
CA ASN A 337 43.82 -9.55 18.89
C ASN A 337 43.53 -8.16 18.30
N SER A 338 44.55 -7.28 18.26
CA SER A 338 44.44 -5.91 17.73
C SER A 338 44.17 -5.80 16.22
N VAL A 339 44.18 -6.92 15.50
CA VAL A 339 43.93 -6.99 14.06
C VAL A 339 42.53 -7.55 13.76
N LEU A 340 41.94 -8.34 14.66
CA LEU A 340 40.64 -8.99 14.45
C LEU A 340 39.80 -8.99 15.73
N ASP A 341 38.98 -7.94 15.88
CA ASP A 341 38.15 -7.72 17.08
C ASP A 341 36.89 -8.61 17.11
N TYR A 342 36.38 -9.03 15.96
CA TYR A 342 35.15 -9.84 15.88
C TYR A 342 35.13 -10.72 14.64
N LEU A 343 34.96 -12.03 14.85
CA LEU A 343 34.70 -12.96 13.77
C LEU A 343 33.54 -13.89 14.15
N LYS A 344 32.45 -13.82 13.37
CA LYS A 344 31.30 -14.71 13.50
C LYS A 344 31.06 -15.46 12.20
N ILE A 345 30.94 -16.78 12.31
CA ILE A 345 30.56 -17.68 11.23
C ILE A 345 29.11 -18.11 11.46
N ARG A 346 28.30 -18.10 10.40
CA ARG A 346 26.90 -18.56 10.44
C ARG A 346 26.60 -19.47 9.26
N ALA A 347 25.77 -20.47 9.50
CA ALA A 347 25.17 -21.31 8.47
C ALA A 347 23.69 -21.52 8.80
N ALA A 348 22.82 -21.46 7.79
CA ALA A 348 21.37 -21.58 7.97
C ALA A 348 20.75 -22.39 6.83
N VAL A 349 19.68 -23.12 7.14
CA VAL A 349 18.79 -23.78 6.20
C VAL A 349 17.35 -23.46 6.59
N SER A 350 16.49 -23.15 5.62
CA SER A 350 15.13 -22.72 5.90
C SER A 350 14.20 -23.15 4.78
N GLU A 351 13.02 -23.60 5.15
CA GLU A 351 11.87 -23.71 4.27
C GLU A 351 10.85 -22.63 4.63
N THR A 352 10.14 -22.09 3.65
CA THR A 352 9.10 -21.08 3.88
C THR A 352 7.83 -21.45 3.12
N GLY A 353 6.69 -21.37 3.82
CA GLY A 353 5.38 -21.56 3.21
C GLY A 353 4.82 -20.25 2.67
N ASN A 354 4.30 -20.26 1.44
CA ASN A 354 3.58 -19.12 0.86
C ASN A 354 2.39 -19.61 0.01
N VAL A 355 1.23 -19.01 0.21
CA VAL A 355 0.01 -19.27 -0.57
C VAL A 355 -0.41 -17.96 -1.22
N ASN A 356 -0.14 -17.84 -2.53
CA ASN A 356 -0.35 -16.62 -3.30
C ASN A 356 -1.50 -16.76 -4.29
N ILE A 357 -2.71 -16.99 -3.76
CA ILE A 357 -3.94 -17.03 -4.55
C ILE A 357 -5.02 -16.18 -3.88
N ASP A 358 -5.89 -15.59 -4.69
CA ASP A 358 -7.02 -14.81 -4.18
C ASP A 358 -8.10 -15.74 -3.58
N PRO A 359 -8.87 -15.28 -2.57
CA PRO A 359 -10.02 -16.02 -2.08
C PRO A 359 -10.97 -16.42 -3.21
N TYR A 360 -11.47 -17.66 -3.16
CA TYR A 360 -12.41 -18.23 -4.14
C TYR A 360 -11.83 -18.45 -5.55
N SER A 361 -10.50 -18.59 -5.68
CA SER A 361 -9.84 -18.85 -6.97
C SER A 361 -9.63 -20.34 -7.31
N LEU A 362 -10.04 -21.27 -6.45
CA LEU A 362 -9.84 -22.71 -6.68
C LEU A 362 -10.89 -23.34 -7.58
N TYR A 363 -12.09 -22.78 -7.58
CA TYR A 363 -13.22 -23.28 -8.36
C TYR A 363 -13.63 -22.22 -9.36
N PRO A 364 -14.09 -22.62 -10.57
CA PRO A 364 -14.68 -21.69 -11.51
C PRO A 364 -15.83 -20.91 -10.85
N THR A 365 -15.80 -19.60 -11.01
CA THR A 365 -16.89 -18.73 -10.57
C THR A 365 -17.75 -18.32 -11.76
N TYR A 366 -19.01 -18.09 -11.48
CA TYR A 366 -19.99 -17.58 -12.41
C TYR A 366 -20.03 -16.05 -12.27
N GLY A 367 -19.53 -15.32 -13.27
CA GLY A 367 -19.52 -13.85 -13.30
C GLY A 367 -20.82 -13.29 -13.86
N SER A 368 -21.52 -12.45 -13.08
CA SER A 368 -22.71 -11.72 -13.54
C SER A 368 -22.32 -10.65 -14.56
N THR A 369 -22.87 -10.72 -15.79
CA THR A 369 -22.85 -9.59 -16.72
C THR A 369 -24.07 -8.72 -16.46
N THR A 370 -23.87 -7.48 -16.03
CA THR A 370 -24.92 -6.47 -15.87
C THR A 370 -25.12 -5.72 -17.19
N GLY A 371 -26.37 -5.56 -17.64
CA GLY A 371 -26.65 -4.76 -18.85
C GLY A 371 -27.95 -5.01 -19.62
N TYR A 372 -28.80 -5.98 -19.25
CA TYR A 372 -30.08 -6.21 -19.94
C TYR A 372 -31.29 -6.09 -18.99
N SER A 373 -32.40 -5.58 -19.50
CA SER A 373 -33.65 -5.36 -18.76
C SER A 373 -34.29 -6.64 -18.19
N ASN A 374 -33.78 -7.82 -18.55
CA ASN A 374 -34.36 -9.14 -18.22
C ASN A 374 -33.41 -10.10 -17.47
N GLY A 375 -32.40 -9.58 -16.76
CA GLY A 375 -31.70 -10.35 -15.72
C GLY A 375 -30.19 -10.51 -15.91
N THR A 376 -29.61 -11.16 -14.91
CA THR A 376 -28.17 -11.44 -14.76
C THR A 376 -27.80 -12.73 -15.51
N TYR A 377 -26.84 -12.65 -16.42
CA TYR A 377 -26.23 -13.83 -17.04
C TYR A 377 -24.88 -14.14 -16.41
N PHE A 378 -24.57 -15.41 -16.24
CA PHE A 378 -23.36 -15.89 -15.61
C PHE A 378 -22.36 -16.45 -16.63
N ILE A 379 -21.12 -15.97 -16.64
CA ILE A 379 -20.03 -16.48 -17.50
C ILE A 379 -18.99 -17.20 -16.64
N LEU A 380 -18.44 -18.31 -17.13
CA LEU A 380 -17.39 -19.08 -16.46
C LEU A 380 -16.05 -18.33 -16.54
N ASN A 381 -15.46 -17.95 -15.40
CA ASN A 381 -14.10 -17.42 -15.34
C ASN A 381 -13.09 -18.55 -15.03
N CYS A 382 -12.06 -18.74 -15.87
CA CYS A 382 -11.02 -19.77 -15.72
C CYS A 382 -9.70 -19.18 -15.17
N CYS A 383 -8.94 -19.97 -14.41
CA CYS A 383 -7.74 -19.55 -13.67
C CYS A 383 -6.47 -19.40 -14.53
N GLN A 384 -5.55 -18.57 -14.04
CA GLN A 384 -4.26 -18.22 -14.64
C GLN A 384 -3.13 -18.85 -13.80
N ASP A 385 -2.37 -19.79 -14.38
CA ASP A 385 -1.25 -20.46 -13.70
C ASP A 385 -0.03 -19.54 -13.55
N SER A 386 0.65 -19.58 -12.40
CA SER A 386 1.93 -18.90 -12.17
C SER A 386 3.02 -19.90 -11.78
N LEU A 387 4.16 -19.82 -12.47
CA LEU A 387 5.34 -20.68 -12.29
C LEU A 387 6.27 -20.10 -11.22
N ASN A 388 6.76 -20.92 -10.29
CA ASN A 388 7.73 -20.55 -9.26
C ASN A 388 9.17 -20.57 -9.80
N THR A 389 9.98 -19.57 -9.42
CA THR A 389 11.44 -19.53 -9.63
C THR A 389 12.16 -19.48 -8.27
N ILE A 390 13.21 -20.29 -8.09
CA ILE A 390 14.07 -20.32 -6.89
C ILE A 390 15.26 -19.38 -7.09
N HIS A 391 15.58 -18.56 -6.09
CA HIS A 391 16.82 -17.76 -6.04
C HIS A 391 17.70 -18.17 -4.85
N ILE A 392 19.01 -18.33 -5.10
CA ILE A 392 20.04 -18.51 -4.07
C ILE A 392 20.93 -17.26 -4.05
N PHE A 393 21.18 -16.68 -2.88
CA PHE A 393 22.12 -15.57 -2.68
C PHE A 393 23.30 -16.00 -1.82
N VAL A 394 24.52 -15.65 -2.25
CA VAL A 394 25.75 -15.67 -1.43
C VAL A 394 26.28 -14.25 -1.36
N SER A 395 26.48 -13.74 -0.13
CA SER A 395 27.09 -12.43 0.12
C SER A 395 28.40 -12.60 0.90
N LYS A 396 29.47 -11.99 0.38
CA LYS A 396 30.77 -11.84 1.05
C LYS A 396 31.02 -10.34 1.21
N LYS A 397 31.05 -9.84 2.44
CA LYS A 397 31.50 -8.47 2.73
C LYS A 397 33.00 -8.51 3.05
N ARG A 398 33.79 -7.68 2.37
CA ARG A 398 35.18 -7.39 2.76
C ARG A 398 35.20 -6.46 3.96
#